data_AF-A0A118JWL2-F1
#
_entry.id   AF-A0A118JWL2-F1
#
_cell.length_a   1.000
_cell.length_b   1.000
_cell.length_c   1.000
_cell.angle_alpha   90.00
_cell.angle_beta   90.00
_cell.angle_gamma   90.00
#
_symmetry.space_group_name_H-M   'P 1'
#
loop_
_entity.id
_entity.type
_entity.pdbx_description
1 polymer ?
#
loop_
_entity_poly.entity_id
_entity_poly.type
_entity_poly.pdbx_seq_one_letter_code
_entity_poly.pdbx_strand_id
1 'polypeptide(L)'
;MEALHDTHVKLLAFDLLSLTPSSSNPNAVYRKGTLLLSRVETLGVVTSRDHKPDRFLRFTIDDGTGCIPCVLWLNQLTSPYFSRRSPPDVRLIAEAARKFATLIQIGVSARVRGKVTFYRGNLQLTVSNVFIERDPNAETLHWLQCVRLARKCYDIVPDPTPVYKKAKN
;
A
#
# COMPACT_ATOMS: atom_id res chain seq x y z
N MET A 1 -0.21 -19.85 6.02
CA MET A 1 0.50 -18.86 5.18
C MET A 1 -0.38 -17.67 4.74
N GLU A 2 -1.59 -17.49 5.29
CA GLU A 2 -2.54 -16.42 4.89
C GLU A 2 -2.50 -15.13 5.75
N ALA A 3 -1.76 -15.11 6.86
CA ALA A 3 -1.93 -14.09 7.91
C ALA A 3 -1.63 -12.63 7.48
N LEU A 4 -0.88 -12.42 6.39
CA LEU A 4 -0.44 -11.08 5.96
C LEU A 4 -1.25 -10.49 4.80
N HIS A 5 -2.15 -11.24 4.16
CA HIS A 5 -2.79 -10.82 2.91
C HIS A 5 -3.49 -9.45 3.01
N ASP A 6 -4.27 -9.19 4.06
CA ASP A 6 -5.00 -7.91 4.26
C ASP A 6 -4.34 -7.01 5.33
N THR A 7 -3.11 -7.32 5.73
CA THR A 7 -2.34 -6.45 6.64
C THR A 7 -1.59 -5.40 5.82
N HIS A 8 -1.51 -4.16 6.32
CA HIS A 8 -0.62 -3.15 5.74
C HIS A 8 0.83 -3.49 6.07
N VAL A 9 1.47 -4.28 5.20
CA VAL A 9 2.89 -4.61 5.38
C VAL A 9 3.76 -3.39 5.10
N LYS A 10 4.76 -3.17 5.94
CA LYS A 10 5.69 -2.05 5.77
C LYS A 10 6.74 -2.44 4.75
N LEU A 11 6.89 -1.66 3.69
CA LEU A 11 7.86 -1.86 2.62
C LEU A 11 8.51 -0.53 2.22
N LEU A 12 9.79 -0.59 1.88
CA LEU A 12 10.50 0.49 1.18
C LEU A 12 10.12 0.50 -0.31
N ALA A 13 10.27 1.64 -0.97
CA ALA A 13 9.86 1.85 -2.35
C ALA A 13 10.49 0.84 -3.31
N PHE A 14 11.78 0.55 -3.21
CA PHE A 14 12.42 -0.43 -4.11
C PHE A 14 11.76 -1.81 -4.02
N ASP A 15 11.38 -2.24 -2.81
CA ASP A 15 10.77 -3.56 -2.57
C ASP A 15 9.32 -3.56 -3.04
N LEU A 16 8.59 -2.48 -2.72
CA LEU A 16 7.21 -2.27 -3.15
C LEU A 16 7.09 -2.20 -4.69
N LEU A 17 8.01 -1.53 -5.37
CA LEU A 17 8.03 -1.42 -6.84
C LEU A 17 8.45 -2.73 -7.52
N SER A 18 9.03 -3.68 -6.79
CA SER A 18 9.38 -5.01 -7.29
C SER A 18 8.24 -6.04 -7.21
N LEU A 19 7.09 -5.66 -6.62
CA LEU A 19 5.94 -6.56 -6.45
C LEU A 19 5.36 -6.95 -7.81
N THR A 20 4.97 -8.22 -7.94
CA THR A 20 4.37 -8.77 -9.16
C THR A 20 2.89 -9.06 -8.97
N PRO A 21 2.02 -8.79 -9.96
CA PRO A 21 0.60 -9.09 -9.84
C PRO A 21 0.35 -10.60 -9.77
N SER A 22 -0.64 -11.01 -8.97
CA SER A 22 -1.12 -12.40 -9.00
C SER A 22 -1.97 -12.67 -10.23
N SER A 23 -1.74 -13.80 -10.91
CA SER A 23 -2.55 -14.24 -12.05
C SER A 23 -3.94 -14.73 -11.64
N SER A 24 -4.10 -15.21 -10.40
CA SER A 24 -5.34 -15.80 -9.90
C SER A 24 -6.24 -14.80 -9.15
N ASN A 25 -5.67 -13.72 -8.62
CA ASN A 25 -6.42 -12.71 -7.86
C ASN A 25 -5.94 -11.29 -8.22
N PRO A 26 -6.77 -10.48 -8.90
CA PRO A 26 -6.39 -9.13 -9.34
C PRO A 26 -6.15 -8.16 -8.17
N ASN A 27 -6.55 -8.53 -6.95
CA ASN A 27 -6.38 -7.72 -5.75
C ASN A 27 -5.14 -8.09 -4.95
N ALA A 28 -4.37 -9.10 -5.40
CA ALA A 28 -3.22 -9.60 -4.69
C ALA A 28 -1.95 -9.51 -5.53
N VAL A 29 -0.82 -9.39 -4.84
CA VAL A 29 0.51 -9.24 -5.41
C VAL A 29 1.49 -10.14 -4.67
N TYR A 30 2.53 -10.58 -5.36
CA TYR A 30 3.61 -11.37 -4.79
C TYR A 30 4.83 -10.50 -4.54
N ARG A 31 5.40 -10.67 -3.34
CA ARG A 31 6.76 -10.24 -3.03
C ARG A 31 7.69 -11.43 -3.21
N LYS A 32 8.73 -11.27 -4.04
CA LYS A 32 9.73 -12.32 -4.36
C LYS A 32 9.10 -13.66 -4.78
N GLY A 33 7.90 -13.63 -5.38
CA GLY A 33 7.18 -14.82 -5.84
C GLY A 33 6.61 -15.73 -4.75
N THR A 34 6.82 -15.44 -3.47
CA THR A 34 6.45 -16.36 -2.37
C THR A 34 5.41 -15.77 -1.42
N LEU A 35 5.49 -14.48 -1.11
CA LEU A 35 4.62 -13.84 -0.14
C LEU A 35 3.48 -13.09 -0.82
N LEU A 36 2.24 -13.57 -0.59
CA LEU A 36 1.03 -12.94 -1.11
C LEU A 36 0.57 -11.79 -0.22
N LEU A 37 0.38 -10.62 -0.83
CA LEU A 37 0.05 -9.36 -0.17
C LEU A 37 -1.08 -8.66 -0.94
N SER A 38 -1.78 -7.72 -0.30
CA SER A 38 -2.70 -6.80 -1.00
C SER A 38 -2.55 -5.35 -0.54
N ARG A 39 -2.06 -5.13 0.67
CA ARG A 39 -1.98 -3.82 1.32
C ARG A 39 -0.58 -3.52 1.81
N VAL A 40 -0.22 -2.26 1.75
CA VAL A 40 1.11 -1.78 2.14
C VAL A 40 1.03 -0.49 2.93
N GLU A 41 2.06 -0.25 3.72
CA GLU A 41 2.40 1.02 4.34
C GLU A 41 3.78 1.45 3.87
N THR A 42 3.92 2.70 3.47
CA THR A 42 5.18 3.35 3.12
C THR A 42 5.27 4.72 3.81
N LEU A 43 6.47 5.24 3.98
CA LEU A 43 6.75 6.56 4.52
C LEU A 43 7.88 7.21 3.72
N GLY A 44 7.65 8.44 3.28
CA GLY A 44 8.65 9.26 2.61
C GLY A 44 8.10 10.67 2.34
N VAL A 45 8.83 11.43 1.53
CA VAL A 45 8.48 12.81 1.18
C VAL A 45 7.56 12.84 -0.04
N VAL A 46 6.55 13.71 -0.02
CA VAL A 46 5.70 13.95 -1.19
C VAL A 46 6.48 14.75 -2.24
N THR A 47 6.75 14.15 -3.41
CA THR A 47 7.56 14.76 -4.47
C THR A 47 6.78 15.28 -5.67
N SER A 48 5.51 14.88 -5.83
CA SER A 48 4.63 15.40 -6.87
C SER A 48 3.19 15.51 -6.38
N ARG A 49 2.38 16.33 -7.06
CA ARG A 49 0.97 16.52 -6.73
C ARG A 49 0.17 16.99 -7.95
N ASP A 50 -0.70 16.14 -8.48
CA ASP A 50 -1.66 16.46 -9.55
C ASP A 50 -3.09 16.25 -9.03
N HIS A 51 -3.80 17.36 -8.82
CA HIS A 51 -5.16 17.36 -8.28
C HIS A 51 -6.19 17.49 -9.41
N LYS A 52 -7.05 16.49 -9.54
CA LYS A 52 -8.26 16.52 -10.38
C LYS A 52 -9.48 16.62 -9.47
N PRO A 53 -10.08 17.83 -9.33
CA PRO A 53 -11.22 18.06 -8.46
C PRO A 53 -12.34 17.03 -8.69
N ASP A 54 -12.97 16.59 -7.59
CA ASP A 54 -14.07 15.62 -7.55
C ASP A 54 -13.81 14.27 -8.23
N ARG A 55 -12.55 13.98 -8.57
CA ARG A 55 -12.12 12.73 -9.19
C ARG A 55 -11.06 12.04 -8.36
N PHE A 56 -9.86 12.63 -8.30
CA PHE A 56 -8.73 12.05 -7.58
C PHE A 56 -7.59 13.05 -7.38
N LEU A 57 -6.71 12.74 -6.44
CA LEU A 57 -5.40 13.35 -6.28
C LEU A 57 -4.32 12.29 -6.57
N ARG A 58 -3.43 12.56 -7.53
CA ARG A 58 -2.22 11.78 -7.76
C ARG A 58 -1.04 12.48 -7.10
N PHE A 59 -0.16 11.70 -6.51
CA PHE A 59 1.06 12.20 -5.90
C PHE A 59 2.09 11.08 -5.85
N THR A 60 3.34 11.40 -5.53
CA THR A 60 4.41 10.41 -5.36
C THR A 60 5.01 10.53 -3.97
N ILE A 61 5.37 9.39 -3.38
CA ILE A 61 6.15 9.30 -2.14
C ILE A 61 7.55 8.83 -2.49
N ASP A 62 8.57 9.57 -2.07
CA ASP A 62 9.98 9.20 -2.21
C ASP A 62 10.57 8.92 -0.82
N ASP A 63 11.06 7.70 -0.63
CA ASP A 63 11.73 7.25 0.59
C ASP A 63 13.24 7.06 0.39
N GLY A 64 13.83 7.68 -0.62
CA GLY A 64 15.25 7.54 -0.97
C GLY A 64 15.60 6.22 -1.66
N THR A 65 14.71 5.24 -1.70
CA THR A 65 14.92 3.97 -2.43
C THR A 65 14.12 3.88 -3.73
N GLY A 66 13.23 4.84 -3.97
CA GLY A 66 12.40 4.95 -5.16
C GLY A 66 11.19 5.85 -4.94
N CYS A 67 10.48 6.16 -6.02
CA CYS A 67 9.27 6.98 -6.00
C CYS A 67 8.02 6.11 -6.23
N ILE A 68 7.13 6.06 -5.26
CA ILE A 68 5.89 5.27 -5.30
C ILE A 68 4.74 6.15 -5.81
N PRO A 69 4.10 5.82 -6.94
CA PRO A 69 2.90 6.51 -7.39
C PRO A 69 1.72 6.20 -6.46
N CYS A 70 1.05 7.24 -5.97
CA CYS A 70 -0.11 7.14 -5.09
C CYS A 70 -1.33 7.79 -5.75
N VAL A 71 -2.52 7.21 -5.52
CA VAL A 71 -3.80 7.79 -5.92
C VAL A 71 -4.78 7.80 -4.75
N LEU A 72 -5.29 8.99 -4.43
CA LEU A 72 -6.38 9.20 -3.49
C LEU A 72 -7.65 9.54 -4.28
N TRP A 73 -8.66 8.68 -4.22
CA TRP A 73 -9.94 8.92 -4.87
C TRP A 73 -10.76 9.98 -4.12
N LEU A 74 -11.43 10.87 -4.85
CA LEU A 74 -12.23 11.98 -4.32
C LEU A 74 -13.69 11.93 -4.83
N ASN A 75 -14.07 10.86 -5.51
CA ASN A 75 -15.36 10.68 -6.16
C ASN A 75 -16.32 9.78 -5.36
N GLN A 76 -16.20 9.73 -4.04
CA GLN A 76 -16.98 8.85 -3.17
C GLN A 76 -18.49 9.07 -3.34
N LEU A 77 -18.92 10.32 -3.52
CA LEU A 77 -20.33 10.69 -3.64
C LEU A 77 -20.92 10.46 -5.04
N THR A 78 -20.07 10.30 -6.07
CA THR A 78 -20.49 10.18 -7.47
C THR A 78 -20.22 8.80 -8.06
N SER A 79 -19.33 8.02 -7.44
CA SER A 79 -18.93 6.72 -7.94
C SER A 79 -19.96 5.63 -7.62
N PRO A 80 -20.37 4.81 -8.61
CA PRO A 80 -21.30 3.71 -8.38
C PRO A 80 -20.72 2.62 -7.46
N TYR A 81 -19.40 2.60 -7.24
CA TYR A 81 -18.75 1.69 -6.29
C TYR A 81 -19.31 1.81 -4.86
N PHE A 82 -19.78 3.01 -4.47
CA PHE A 82 -20.32 3.27 -3.14
C PHE A 82 -21.84 3.11 -3.04
N SER A 83 -22.53 2.77 -4.14
CA SER A 83 -24.00 2.64 -4.18
C SER A 83 -24.57 1.63 -3.17
N ARG A 84 -23.78 0.61 -2.79
CA ARG A 84 -24.17 -0.43 -1.84
C ARG A 84 -23.94 -0.06 -0.37
N ARG A 85 -23.33 1.11 -0.08
CA ARG A 85 -23.02 1.55 1.28
C ARG A 85 -24.07 2.53 1.80
N SER A 86 -24.18 2.65 3.13
CA SER A 86 -25.08 3.64 3.71
C SER A 86 -24.63 5.06 3.35
N PRO A 87 -25.55 5.98 2.98
CA PRO A 87 -25.18 7.34 2.62
C PRO A 87 -24.39 8.11 3.70
N PRO A 88 -24.69 7.98 5.01
CA PRO A 88 -23.87 8.58 6.07
C PRO A 88 -22.40 8.11 6.05
N ASP A 89 -22.16 6.81 5.87
CA ASP A 89 -20.80 6.26 5.85
C ASP A 89 -20.01 6.78 4.65
N VAL A 90 -20.65 6.88 3.48
CA VAL A 90 -20.02 7.41 2.27
C VAL A 90 -19.63 8.87 2.46
N ARG A 91 -20.45 9.67 3.14
CA ARG A 91 -20.11 11.07 3.47
C ARG A 91 -18.87 11.15 4.37
N LEU A 92 -18.78 10.32 5.41
CA LEU A 92 -17.62 10.28 6.30
C LEU A 92 -16.33 9.91 5.55
N ILE A 93 -16.40 8.93 4.64
CA ILE A 93 -15.26 8.54 3.79
C ILE A 93 -14.87 9.69 2.86
N ALA A 94 -15.84 10.37 2.26
CA ALA A 94 -15.61 11.52 1.38
C ALA A 94 -14.94 12.68 2.13
N GLU A 95 -15.40 12.98 3.34
CA GLU A 95 -14.81 14.00 4.21
C GLU A 95 -13.37 13.66 4.61
N ALA A 96 -13.11 12.41 5.01
CA ALA A 96 -11.77 11.94 5.31
C ALA A 96 -10.84 12.07 4.10
N ALA A 97 -11.31 11.67 2.90
CA ALA A 97 -10.53 11.80 1.67
C ALA A 97 -10.21 13.26 1.33
N ARG A 98 -11.19 14.18 1.46
CA ARG A 98 -10.94 15.62 1.28
C ARG A 98 -9.93 16.16 2.29
N LYS A 99 -10.01 15.75 3.55
CA LYS A 99 -9.03 16.11 4.59
C LYS A 99 -7.64 15.60 4.25
N PHE A 100 -7.50 14.36 3.77
CA PHE A 100 -6.20 13.86 3.33
C PHE A 100 -5.66 14.68 2.13
N ALA A 101 -6.52 15.06 1.18
CA ALA A 101 -6.10 15.84 0.02
C ALA A 101 -5.56 17.24 0.37
N THR A 102 -6.00 17.84 1.48
CA THR A 102 -5.44 19.12 1.97
C THR A 102 -4.09 18.92 2.65
N LEU A 103 -3.89 17.80 3.35
CA LEU A 103 -2.64 17.47 4.04
C LEU A 103 -1.50 17.09 3.08
N ILE A 104 -1.82 16.43 1.97
CA ILE A 104 -0.84 15.99 0.97
C ILE A 104 -0.36 17.20 0.17
N GLN A 105 0.76 17.78 0.59
CA GLN A 105 1.44 18.89 -0.08
C GLN A 105 2.87 18.48 -0.45
N ILE A 106 3.43 19.05 -1.50
CA ILE A 106 4.82 18.76 -1.89
C ILE A 106 5.76 19.15 -0.75
N GLY A 107 6.75 18.30 -0.47
CA GLY A 107 7.77 18.51 0.55
C GLY A 107 7.40 18.02 1.95
N VAL A 108 6.16 17.58 2.20
CA VAL A 108 5.79 17.03 3.52
C VAL A 108 6.20 15.56 3.62
N SER A 109 6.63 15.14 4.81
CA SER A 109 6.83 13.72 5.13
C SER A 109 5.48 13.08 5.47
N ALA A 110 5.12 12.01 4.76
CA ALA A 110 3.81 11.40 4.86
C ALA A 110 3.91 9.87 4.92
N ARG A 111 3.27 9.30 5.95
CA ARG A 111 2.98 7.86 6.01
C ARG A 111 1.71 7.58 5.24
N VAL A 112 1.82 6.72 4.24
CA VAL A 112 0.71 6.37 3.35
C VAL A 112 0.40 4.89 3.48
N ARG A 113 -0.86 4.58 3.72
CA ARG A 113 -1.40 3.23 3.69
C ARG A 113 -2.36 3.08 2.53
N GLY A 114 -2.38 1.90 1.93
CA GLY A 114 -3.27 1.65 0.82
C GLY A 114 -3.21 0.23 0.30
N LYS A 115 -3.98 0.02 -0.76
CA LYS A 115 -4.00 -1.22 -1.52
C LYS A 115 -3.06 -1.09 -2.73
N VAL A 116 -2.27 -2.13 -2.97
CA VAL A 116 -1.42 -2.21 -4.16
C VAL A 116 -2.31 -2.48 -5.37
N THR A 117 -2.16 -1.68 -6.41
CA THR A 117 -2.95 -1.77 -7.64
C THR A 117 -2.05 -1.53 -8.85
N PHE A 118 -2.44 -2.03 -10.02
CA PHE A 118 -1.73 -1.75 -11.26
C PHE A 118 -2.62 -0.92 -12.18
N TYR A 119 -2.06 0.13 -12.76
CA TYR A 119 -2.72 0.97 -13.74
C TYR A 119 -1.84 1.08 -14.98
N ARG A 120 -2.36 0.62 -16.12
CA ARG A 120 -1.61 0.55 -17.39
C ARG A 120 -0.24 -0.11 -17.22
N GLY A 121 -0.21 -1.26 -16.54
CA GLY A 121 1.00 -2.05 -16.28
C GLY A 121 1.92 -1.50 -15.19
N ASN A 122 1.67 -0.30 -14.66
CA ASN A 122 2.51 0.32 -13.65
C ASN A 122 1.89 0.17 -12.26
N LEU A 123 2.72 -0.14 -11.26
CA LEU A 123 2.29 -0.22 -9.88
C LEU A 123 1.90 1.18 -9.36
N GLN A 124 0.79 1.24 -8.62
CA GLN A 124 0.38 2.41 -7.87
C GLN A 124 -0.31 2.00 -6.56
N LEU A 125 -0.20 2.85 -5.54
CA LEU A 125 -0.86 2.70 -4.26
C LEU A 125 -2.21 3.41 -4.27
N THR A 126 -3.31 2.64 -4.17
CA THR A 126 -4.63 3.22 -3.94
C THR A 126 -4.79 3.53 -2.45
N VAL A 127 -4.77 4.82 -2.12
CA VAL A 127 -4.63 5.33 -0.76
C VAL A 127 -5.91 5.10 0.05
N SER A 128 -5.72 4.58 1.27
CA SER A 128 -6.78 4.40 2.27
C SER A 128 -6.63 5.35 3.46
N ASN A 129 -5.39 5.71 3.82
CA ASN A 129 -5.09 6.58 4.95
C ASN A 129 -3.76 7.31 4.71
N VAL A 130 -3.68 8.56 5.17
CA VAL A 130 -2.47 9.39 5.16
C VAL A 130 -2.28 10.02 6.54
N PHE A 131 -1.05 9.95 7.04
CA PHE A 131 -0.62 10.62 8.26
C PHE A 131 0.62 11.48 7.97
N ILE A 132 0.60 12.74 8.38
CA ILE A 132 1.75 13.64 8.23
C ILE A 132 2.70 13.44 9.39
N GLU A 133 3.89 12.95 9.09
CA GLU A 133 4.93 12.71 10.08
C GLU A 133 5.66 14.02 10.37
N ARG A 134 5.78 14.35 11.66
CA ARG A 134 6.49 15.54 12.15
C ARG A 134 7.76 15.21 12.91
N ASP A 135 7.90 13.96 13.36
CA ASP A 135 9.11 13.48 14.00
C ASP A 135 10.18 13.25 12.92
N PRO A 136 11.33 13.96 12.98
CA PRO A 136 12.40 13.78 12.00
C PRO A 136 12.97 12.36 12.00
N ASN A 137 12.80 11.58 13.07
CA ASN A 137 13.28 10.21 13.16
C ASN A 137 12.31 9.18 12.55
N ALA A 138 11.09 9.59 12.19
CA ALA A 138 10.05 8.67 11.74
C ALA A 138 10.48 7.85 10.51
N GLU A 139 11.17 8.48 9.56
CA GLU A 139 11.65 7.84 8.34
C GLU A 139 12.72 6.77 8.64
N THR A 140 13.74 7.13 9.41
CA THR A 140 14.79 6.19 9.85
C THR A 140 14.20 5.01 10.63
N LEU A 141 13.25 5.26 11.53
CA LEU A 141 12.56 4.22 12.28
C LEU A 141 11.75 3.31 11.36
N HIS A 142 11.06 3.87 10.36
CA HIS A 142 10.33 3.09 9.36
C HIS A 142 11.27 2.21 8.53
N TRP A 143 12.40 2.74 8.07
CA TRP A 143 13.40 1.96 7.34
C TRP A 143 13.92 0.78 8.16
N LEU A 144 14.28 1.01 9.43
CA LEU A 144 14.73 -0.05 10.33
C LEU A 144 13.65 -1.12 10.52
N GLN A 145 12.38 -0.72 10.64
CA GLN A 145 11.26 -1.65 10.72
C GLN A 145 11.10 -2.47 9.44
N CYS A 146 11.15 -1.85 8.25
CA CYS A 146 11.08 -2.54 6.96
C CYS A 146 12.19 -3.58 6.81
N VAL A 147 13.44 -3.22 7.12
CA VAL A 147 14.59 -4.13 7.07
C VAL A 147 14.42 -5.29 8.06
N ARG A 148 13.99 -5.00 9.30
CA ARG A 148 13.74 -6.04 10.31
C ARG A 148 12.64 -6.99 9.86
N LEU A 149 11.51 -6.48 9.36
CA LEU A 149 10.37 -7.27 8.91
C LEU A 149 10.72 -8.13 7.69
N ALA A 150 11.49 -7.60 6.75
CA ALA A 150 12.02 -8.38 5.64
C ALA A 150 12.79 -9.61 6.16
N ARG A 151 13.77 -9.40 7.03
CA ARG A 151 14.66 -10.46 7.54
C ARG A 151 13.99 -11.45 8.49
N LYS A 152 12.97 -11.01 9.24
CA LYS A 152 12.39 -11.79 10.36
C LYS A 152 10.95 -12.23 10.13
N CYS A 153 10.31 -11.81 9.05
CA CYS A 153 8.92 -12.16 8.76
C CYS A 153 8.71 -12.52 7.29
N TYR A 154 9.16 -11.67 6.36
CA TYR A 154 8.80 -11.82 4.95
C TYR A 154 9.69 -12.78 4.18
N ASP A 155 10.99 -12.81 4.49
CA ASP A 155 11.98 -13.67 3.83
C ASP A 155 12.16 -15.03 4.53
N ILE A 156 11.32 -15.35 5.51
CA ILE A 156 11.33 -16.67 6.15
C ILE A 156 10.69 -17.67 5.18
N VAL A 157 11.51 -18.59 4.66
CA VAL A 157 11.02 -19.73 3.88
C VAL A 157 10.19 -20.61 4.82
N PRO A 158 8.94 -20.97 4.47
CA PRO A 158 8.20 -21.96 5.23
C PRO A 158 8.98 -23.28 5.21
N ASP A 159 9.11 -23.94 6.35
CA ASP A 159 9.71 -25.28 6.39
C ASP A 159 9.00 -26.17 5.36
N PRO A 160 9.74 -26.93 4.52
CA PRO A 160 9.12 -27.86 3.60
C PRO A 160 8.23 -28.80 4.42
N THR A 161 6.95 -28.84 4.06
CA THR A 161 5.99 -29.77 4.65
C THR A 161 6.60 -31.17 4.62
N PRO A 162 6.62 -31.91 5.75
CA PRO A 162 7.17 -33.26 5.75
C PRO A 162 6.40 -34.08 4.73
N VAL A 163 7.09 -34.51 3.69
CA VAL A 163 6.56 -35.44 2.70
C VAL A 163 6.37 -36.75 3.46
N TYR A 164 5.14 -37.05 3.88
CA TYR A 164 4.79 -38.37 4.38
C TYR A 164 5.09 -39.37 3.27
N LYS A 165 6.20 -40.10 3.42
CA LYS A 165 6.54 -41.23 2.56
C LYS A 165 5.40 -42.23 2.69
N LYS A 166 4.61 -42.42 1.63
CA LYS A 166 3.65 -43.53 1.56
C LYS A 166 4.42 -44.81 1.83
N ALA A 167 4.04 -45.52 2.90
CA ALA A 167 4.49 -46.88 3.13
C ALA A 167 4.09 -47.70 1.91
N LYS A 168 5.08 -48.37 1.30
CA LYS A 168 4.83 -49.36 0.25
C LYS A 168 4.23 -50.59 0.95
N ASN A 169 2.97 -50.91 0.62
CA ASN A 169 2.41 -52.23 0.84
C ASN A 169 2.83 -53.15 -0.30
#